data_AF-A0A8T5JGW8-F1
#
_entry.id   AF-A0A8T5JGW8-F1
#
_cell.length_a   1.000
_cell.length_b   1.000
_cell.length_c   1.000
_cell.angle_alpha   90.00
_cell.angle_beta   90.00
_cell.angle_gamma   90.00
#
_symmetry.space_group_name_H-M   'P 1'
#
loop_
_entity.id
_entity.type
_entity.pdbx_description
1 polymer ?
#
loop_
_entity_poly.entity_id
_entity_poly.type
_entity_poly.pdbx_seq_one_letter_code
_entity_poly.pdbx_strand_id
1 'polypeptide(L)'
;MSDPKPAFKLWLETEDGYVFGPGVYNLLIAIERTGTLKEASQQLGMSYRYAWGLIKKAEEKLMEPLIDASKGGKLGGGSSTITETGFKYIKDFERIQDQWKMFLGSLVAEGTVVKVNNHQIVVSFDSSVNLSVGEKVRLIKA
;
A
#
# COMPACT_ATOMS: atom_id res chain seq x y z
N MET A 1 -1.67 14.48 -24.70
CA MET A 1 -2.03 13.95 -23.37
C MET A 1 -2.11 12.44 -23.49
N SER A 2 -1.43 11.68 -22.63
CA SER A 2 -1.53 10.21 -22.63
C SER A 2 -2.91 9.78 -22.15
N ASP A 3 -3.43 8.68 -22.70
CA ASP A 3 -4.70 8.11 -22.25
C ASP A 3 -4.66 7.78 -20.75
N PRO A 4 -5.75 8.05 -20.01
CA PRO A 4 -5.83 7.73 -18.59
C PRO A 4 -5.73 6.22 -18.38
N LYS A 5 -4.83 5.78 -17.51
CA LYS A 5 -4.67 4.38 -17.13
C LYS A 5 -5.40 4.11 -15.80
N PRO A 6 -6.03 2.94 -15.63
CA PRO A 6 -6.56 2.53 -14.35
C PRO A 6 -5.47 2.54 -13.28
N ALA A 7 -5.79 3.11 -12.11
CA ALA A 7 -4.94 3.08 -10.94
C ALA A 7 -5.67 2.33 -9.82
N PHE A 8 -4.93 1.54 -9.05
CA PHE A 8 -5.44 0.86 -7.88
C PHE A 8 -4.60 1.21 -6.66
N LYS A 9 -5.21 1.12 -5.49
CA LYS A 9 -4.53 1.28 -4.21
C LYS A 9 -4.80 0.04 -3.39
N LEU A 10 -3.73 -0.63 -2.97
CA LEU A 10 -3.80 -1.79 -2.08
C LEU A 10 -3.56 -1.35 -0.64
N TRP A 11 -4.33 -1.91 0.29
CA TRP A 11 -4.06 -1.86 1.72
C TRP A 11 -4.58 -3.13 2.40
N LEU A 12 -4.09 -3.40 3.60
CA LEU A 12 -4.47 -4.50 4.48
C LEU A 12 -5.23 -3.94 5.67
N GLU A 13 -6.30 -4.65 6.06
CA GLU A 13 -7.17 -4.29 7.19
C GLU A 13 -7.36 -5.50 8.10
N THR A 14 -7.62 -5.23 9.37
CA THR A 14 -8.25 -6.18 10.30
C THR A 14 -9.72 -5.80 10.48
N GLU A 15 -10.45 -6.52 11.33
CA GLU A 15 -11.81 -6.14 11.75
C GLU A 15 -11.85 -4.72 12.35
N ASP A 16 -10.73 -4.27 12.93
CA ASP A 16 -10.55 -2.93 13.49
C ASP A 16 -10.11 -1.88 12.44
N GLY A 17 -10.13 -2.22 11.15
CA GLY A 17 -9.88 -1.34 10.00
C GLY A 17 -8.44 -1.30 9.52
N TYR A 18 -8.04 -0.21 8.84
CA TYR A 18 -6.71 -0.06 8.20
C TYR A 18 -5.52 -0.42 9.10
N VAL A 19 -4.62 -1.25 8.59
CA VAL A 19 -3.40 -1.70 9.26
C VAL A 19 -2.15 -1.34 8.46
N PHE A 20 -2.08 -1.77 7.20
CA PHE A 20 -0.87 -1.70 6.41
C PHE A 20 -1.19 -1.25 4.98
N GLY A 21 -0.33 -0.47 4.36
CA GLY A 21 -0.56 0.09 3.04
C GLY A 21 0.60 0.98 2.62
N PRO A 22 0.46 1.79 1.56
CA PRO A 22 1.58 2.54 0.99
C PRO A 22 2.28 3.45 2.00
N GLY A 23 1.54 4.02 2.97
CA GLY A 23 2.11 4.87 4.00
C GLY A 23 3.05 4.10 4.94
N VAL A 24 2.58 2.98 5.51
CA VAL A 24 3.36 2.15 6.43
C VAL A 24 4.52 1.48 5.68
N TYR A 25 4.24 0.94 4.49
CA TYR A 25 5.25 0.34 3.61
C TYR A 25 6.40 1.31 3.31
N ASN A 26 6.10 2.49 2.77
CA ASN A 26 7.14 3.47 2.41
C ASN A 26 7.94 3.91 3.62
N LEU A 27 7.30 4.01 4.79
CA LEU A 27 7.97 4.39 6.03
C LEU A 27 8.94 3.32 6.51
N LEU A 28 8.56 2.04 6.45
CA LEU A 28 9.48 0.94 6.78
C LEU A 28 10.66 0.91 5.81
N ILE A 29 10.44 0.98 4.49
CA ILE A 29 11.52 1.03 3.50
C ILE A 29 12.47 2.23 3.73
N ALA A 30 11.93 3.39 4.10
CA ALA A 30 12.74 4.54 4.44
C ALA A 30 13.53 4.37 5.75
N ILE A 31 12.96 3.68 6.75
CA ILE A 31 13.66 3.33 7.99
C ILE A 31 14.81 2.36 7.70
N GLU A 32 14.61 1.36 6.85
CA GLU A 32 15.69 0.44 6.44
C GLU A 32 16.88 1.19 5.84
N ARG A 33 16.60 2.22 5.04
CA ARG A 33 17.61 3.03 4.36
C ARG A 33 18.31 4.05 5.24
N THR A 34 17.59 4.64 6.18
CA THR A 34 18.08 5.78 6.99
C THR A 34 18.51 5.36 8.40
N GLY A 35 18.01 4.23 8.90
CA GLY A 35 18.28 3.74 10.24
C GLY A 35 17.55 4.50 11.35
N THR A 36 16.73 5.51 11.03
CA THR A 36 15.96 6.28 12.02
C THR A 36 14.58 6.67 11.48
N LEU A 37 13.54 6.60 12.33
CA LEU A 37 12.21 7.07 11.95
C LEU A 37 12.18 8.58 11.63
N LYS A 38 13.04 9.36 12.27
CA LYS A 38 13.11 10.81 12.06
C LYS A 38 13.52 11.12 10.63
N GLU A 39 14.63 10.57 10.16
CA GLU A 39 15.12 10.80 8.80
C GLU A 39 14.19 10.20 7.76
N ALA A 40 13.64 9.00 8.01
CA ALA A 40 12.61 8.40 7.18
C ALA A 40 11.39 9.32 7.01
N SER A 41 10.89 9.91 8.10
CA SER A 41 9.76 10.84 8.04
C SER A 41 10.08 12.10 7.23
N GLN A 42 11.28 12.65 7.38
CA GLN A 42 11.73 13.82 6.62
C GLN A 42 11.85 13.52 5.12
N GLN A 43 12.43 12.37 4.77
CA GLN A 43 12.54 11.92 3.37
C GLN A 43 11.17 11.77 2.70
N LEU A 44 10.15 11.36 3.45
CA LEU A 44 8.79 11.19 2.96
C LEU A 44 7.92 12.45 3.08
N GLY A 45 8.48 13.59 3.52
CA GLY A 45 7.72 14.82 3.73
C GLY A 45 6.65 14.73 4.84
N MET A 46 6.83 13.79 5.77
CA MET A 46 5.92 13.55 6.89
C MET A 46 6.46 14.23 8.16
N SER A 47 5.55 14.75 9.00
CA SER A 47 5.97 15.11 10.36
C SER A 47 6.34 13.85 11.14
N TYR A 48 7.35 13.95 12.00
CA TYR A 48 7.75 12.83 12.86
C TYR A 48 6.58 12.28 13.69
N ARG A 49 5.73 13.16 14.24
CA ARG A 49 4.53 12.75 15.00
C ARG A 49 3.56 11.94 14.16
N TYR A 50 3.36 12.33 12.90
CA TYR A 50 2.51 11.58 11.98
C TYR A 50 3.10 10.20 11.67
N ALA A 51 4.38 10.14 11.33
CA ALA A 51 5.08 8.89 11.05
C ALA A 51 5.05 7.92 12.25
N TRP A 52 5.33 8.42 13.46
CA TRP A 52 5.23 7.64 14.70
C TRP A 52 3.82 7.13 14.95
N GLY A 53 2.81 8.00 14.82
CA GLY A 53 1.40 7.60 14.98
C GLY A 53 0.95 6.58 13.94
N LEU A 54 1.47 6.66 12.71
CA LEU A 54 1.16 5.72 11.64
C LEU A 54 1.68 4.31 11.96
N ILE A 55 2.94 4.19 12.40
CA ILE A 55 3.50 2.90 12.84
C ILE A 55 2.76 2.37 14.06
N LYS A 56 2.54 3.20 15.10
CA LYS A 56 1.91 2.72 16.33
C LYS A 56 0.49 2.22 16.11
N LYS A 57 -0.31 2.91 15.29
CA LYS A 57 -1.64 2.42 14.91
C LYS A 57 -1.60 1.09 14.16
N ALA A 58 -0.60 0.88 13.31
CA ALA A 58 -0.43 -0.38 12.62
C ALA A 58 -0.06 -1.50 13.61
N GLU A 59 0.93 -1.27 14.47
CA GLU A 59 1.38 -2.22 15.50
C GLU A 59 0.28 -2.58 16.51
N GLU A 60 -0.52 -1.59 16.94
CA GLU A 60 -1.66 -1.80 17.85
C GLU A 60 -2.66 -2.79 17.28
N LYS A 61 -2.98 -2.69 15.97
CA LYS A 61 -3.94 -3.58 15.31
C LYS A 61 -3.33 -4.92 14.91
N LEU A 62 -2.02 -4.96 14.68
CA LEU A 62 -1.28 -6.19 14.41
C LEU A 62 -0.98 -6.99 15.67
N MET A 63 -1.01 -6.35 16.84
CA MET A 63 -0.52 -6.89 18.10
C MET A 63 0.95 -7.34 18.03
N GLU A 64 1.72 -6.79 17.08
CA GLU A 64 3.13 -7.10 16.86
C GLU A 64 3.90 -5.83 16.47
N PRO A 65 5.15 -5.66 16.94
CA PRO A 65 5.98 -4.53 16.56
C PRO A 65 6.46 -4.67 15.11
N LEU A 66 6.40 -3.58 14.34
CA LEU A 66 6.96 -3.47 12.99
C LEU A 66 8.37 -2.88 13.03
N ILE A 67 8.68 -2.08 14.06
CA ILE A 67 10.02 -1.52 14.29
C ILE A 67 10.46 -1.67 15.75
N ASP A 68 11.76 -1.86 15.93
CA ASP A 68 12.43 -1.65 17.20
C ASP A 68 13.02 -0.23 17.22
N ALA A 69 12.53 0.61 18.13
CA ALA A 69 12.97 1.99 18.26
C ALA A 69 13.75 2.21 19.57
N SER A 70 14.98 2.67 19.47
CA SER A 70 15.77 3.11 20.62
C SER A 70 15.68 4.63 20.79
N LYS A 71 15.52 5.08 22.04
CA LYS A 71 15.60 6.52 22.34
C LYS A 71 17.08 6.92 22.40
N GLY A 72 17.47 7.90 21.60
CA GLY A 72 18.78 8.53 21.71
C GLY A 72 18.91 9.27 23.05
N GLY A 73 20.01 9.07 23.76
CA GLY A 73 20.31 9.75 25.02
C GLY A 73 20.63 11.23 24.85
N LYS A 74 21.29 11.85 25.85
CA LYS A 74 21.64 13.29 25.89
C LYS A 74 22.40 13.83 24.66
N LEU A 75 23.03 12.96 23.88
CA LEU A 75 23.80 13.30 22.67
C LEU A 75 22.96 13.22 21.37
N GLY A 76 21.69 12.82 21.44
CA GLY A 76 20.85 12.55 20.26
C GLY A 76 21.18 11.20 19.60
N GLY A 77 20.45 10.84 18.54
CA GLY A 77 20.70 9.64 17.74
C GLY A 77 19.88 8.40 18.12
N GLY A 78 18.54 8.52 18.21
CA GLY A 78 17.69 7.33 18.32
C GLY A 78 17.74 6.51 17.04
N SER A 79 17.78 5.17 17.16
CA SER A 79 17.71 4.26 16.02
C SER A 79 16.31 3.71 15.83
N SER A 80 15.99 3.31 14.61
CA SER A 80 14.80 2.53 14.29
C SER A 80 15.20 1.44 13.32
N THR A 81 14.99 0.18 13.70
CA THR A 81 15.26 -0.99 12.85
C THR A 81 13.98 -1.75 12.62
N ILE A 82 13.81 -2.33 11.43
CA ILE A 82 12.63 -3.14 11.12
C ILE A 82 12.74 -4.48 11.87
N THR A 83 11.65 -4.93 12.48
CA THR A 83 11.56 -6.24 13.12
C THR A 83 11.41 -7.36 12.08
N GLU A 84 11.50 -8.62 12.50
CA GLU A 84 11.18 -9.75 11.61
C GLU A 84 9.74 -9.67 11.08
N THR A 85 8.77 -9.32 11.93
CA THR A 85 7.39 -9.05 11.54
C THR A 85 7.31 -7.92 10.51
N GLY A 86 8.02 -6.81 10.71
CA GLY A 86 8.04 -5.70 9.76
C GLY A 86 8.51 -6.13 8.36
N PHE A 87 9.57 -6.93 8.28
CA PHE A 87 10.04 -7.50 7.02
C PHE A 87 9.05 -8.49 6.40
N LYS A 88 8.37 -9.29 7.22
CA LYS A 88 7.32 -10.19 6.73
C LYS A 88 6.18 -9.40 6.06
N TYR A 89 5.70 -8.33 6.69
CA TYR A 89 4.64 -7.49 6.12
C TYR A 89 5.08 -6.75 4.85
N ILE A 90 6.33 -6.28 4.78
CA ILE A 90 6.90 -5.74 3.54
C ILE A 90 6.81 -6.77 2.41
N LYS A 91 7.33 -7.99 2.64
CA LYS A 91 7.36 -9.05 1.62
C LYS A 91 5.96 -9.50 1.20
N ASP A 92 5.05 -9.65 2.16
CA ASP A 92 3.66 -10.00 1.87
C ASP A 92 2.97 -8.90 1.05
N PHE A 93 3.17 -7.63 1.41
CA PHE A 93 2.59 -6.51 0.69
C PHE A 93 3.12 -6.43 -0.75
N GLU A 94 4.43 -6.57 -0.94
CA GLU A 94 5.06 -6.59 -2.28
C GLU A 94 4.54 -7.76 -3.12
N ARG A 95 4.48 -8.97 -2.55
CA ARG A 95 3.94 -10.15 -3.24
C ARG A 95 2.50 -9.92 -3.69
N ILE A 96 1.66 -9.37 -2.82
CA ILE A 96 0.26 -9.07 -3.16
C ILE A 96 0.20 -7.98 -4.22
N GLN A 97 0.98 -6.90 -4.10
CA GLN A 97 1.05 -5.85 -5.12
C GLN A 97 1.45 -6.40 -6.48
N ASP A 98 2.43 -7.30 -6.55
CA ASP A 98 2.89 -7.87 -7.81
C ASP A 98 1.87 -8.84 -8.40
N GLN A 99 1.23 -9.68 -7.58
CA GLN A 99 0.11 -10.51 -8.00
C GLN A 99 -1.03 -9.65 -8.57
N TRP A 100 -1.35 -8.52 -7.93
CA TRP A 100 -2.37 -7.59 -8.40
C TRP A 100 -1.95 -6.84 -9.67
N LYS A 101 -0.69 -6.41 -9.79
CA LYS A 101 -0.18 -5.81 -11.04
C LYS A 101 -0.25 -6.79 -12.19
N MET A 102 0.12 -8.05 -11.97
CA MET A 102 0.02 -9.11 -12.96
C MET A 102 -1.44 -9.34 -13.36
N PHE A 103 -2.33 -9.48 -12.37
CA PHE A 103 -3.76 -9.64 -12.59
C PHE A 103 -4.33 -8.48 -13.42
N LEU A 104 -4.08 -7.24 -13.02
CA LEU A 104 -4.57 -6.04 -13.72
C LEU A 104 -3.92 -5.83 -15.09
N GLY A 105 -2.66 -6.24 -15.26
CA GLY A 105 -1.97 -6.23 -16.55
C GLY A 105 -2.57 -7.22 -17.55
N SER A 106 -3.18 -8.30 -17.06
CA SER A 106 -3.95 -9.28 -17.85
C SER A 106 -5.45 -9.01 -17.88
N LEU A 107 -5.97 -8.17 -16.99
CA LEU A 107 -7.39 -7.93 -16.84
C LEU A 107 -7.87 -7.08 -18.00
N VAL A 108 -8.77 -7.63 -18.79
CA VAL A 108 -9.61 -6.78 -19.61
C VAL A 108 -11.03 -7.27 -19.54
N ALA A 109 -11.94 -6.32 -19.31
CA ALA A 109 -13.28 -6.61 -18.87
C ALA A 109 -14.24 -5.69 -19.62
N GLU A 110 -15.27 -6.26 -20.23
CA GLU A 110 -16.37 -5.51 -20.83
C GLU A 110 -17.46 -5.34 -19.78
N GLY A 111 -17.89 -4.11 -19.55
CA GLY A 111 -18.88 -3.81 -18.53
C GLY A 111 -19.78 -2.67 -18.94
N THR A 112 -20.97 -2.66 -18.35
CA THR A 112 -21.97 -1.62 -18.58
C THR A 112 -21.81 -0.53 -17.52
N VAL A 113 -21.82 0.73 -17.95
CA VAL A 113 -21.85 1.87 -17.02
C VAL A 113 -23.21 1.89 -16.32
N VAL A 114 -23.20 1.60 -15.02
CA VAL A 114 -24.43 1.54 -14.20
C VAL A 114 -24.73 2.90 -13.59
N LYS A 115 -23.71 3.73 -13.34
CA LYS A 115 -23.87 5.08 -12.80
C LYS A 115 -22.69 5.97 -13.14
N VAL A 116 -22.98 7.22 -13.53
CA VAL A 116 -21.99 8.30 -13.69
C VAL A 116 -22.33 9.40 -12.70
N ASN A 117 -21.37 9.77 -11.86
CA ASN A 117 -21.41 10.96 -11.02
C ASN A 117 -20.26 11.90 -11.41
N ASN A 118 -20.25 13.15 -10.93
CA ASN A 118 -19.24 14.16 -11.29
C ASN A 118 -17.76 13.73 -11.12
N HIS A 119 -17.47 12.67 -10.36
CA HIS A 119 -16.10 12.20 -10.09
C HIS A 119 -15.91 10.68 -10.14
N GLN A 120 -16.94 9.89 -10.49
CA GLN A 120 -16.85 8.43 -10.48
C GLN A 120 -17.74 7.79 -11.56
N ILE A 121 -17.23 6.73 -12.20
CA ILE A 121 -17.97 5.83 -13.09
C ILE A 121 -18.04 4.46 -12.40
N VAL A 122 -19.25 3.96 -12.20
CA VAL A 122 -19.50 2.60 -11.70
C VAL A 122 -19.80 1.70 -12.88
N VAL A 123 -18.98 0.67 -13.07
CA VAL A 123 -19.13 -0.32 -14.15
C VAL A 123 -19.49 -1.67 -13.53
N SER A 124 -20.53 -2.32 -14.04
CA SER A 124 -20.86 -3.70 -13.71
C SER A 124 -20.36 -4.60 -14.83
N PHE A 125 -19.60 -5.62 -14.45
CA PHE A 125 -19.18 -6.70 -15.32
C PHE A 125 -20.17 -7.84 -15.15
N ASP A 126 -20.58 -8.48 -16.25
CA ASP A 126 -21.47 -9.63 -16.14
C ASP A 126 -20.72 -10.80 -15.48
N SER A 127 -21.37 -11.44 -14.53
CA SER A 127 -20.88 -12.52 -13.67
C SER A 127 -20.40 -13.79 -14.41
N SER A 128 -20.54 -13.81 -15.74
CA SER A 128 -20.12 -14.89 -16.64
C SER A 128 -18.71 -14.74 -17.21
N VAL A 129 -18.02 -13.62 -16.94
CA VAL A 129 -16.68 -13.36 -17.46
C VAL A 129 -15.63 -14.04 -16.56
N ASN A 130 -15.34 -15.31 -16.85
CA ASN A 130 -14.19 -16.04 -16.30
C ASN A 130 -12.94 -15.68 -17.09
N LEU A 131 -12.09 -14.80 -16.56
CA LEU A 131 -10.81 -14.47 -17.19
C LEU A 131 -9.75 -15.47 -16.76
N SER A 132 -9.17 -16.16 -17.74
CA SER A 132 -8.05 -17.08 -17.53
C SER A 132 -6.71 -16.39 -17.83
N VAL A 133 -5.65 -16.81 -17.13
CA VAL A 133 -4.29 -16.28 -17.32
C VAL A 133 -3.87 -16.44 -18.79
N GLY A 134 -3.68 -15.33 -19.50
CA GLY A 134 -3.22 -15.29 -20.90
C GLY A 134 -4.21 -14.70 -21.92
N GLU A 135 -5.45 -14.39 -21.52
CA GLU A 135 -6.45 -13.82 -22.42
C GLU A 135 -6.26 -12.31 -22.61
N LYS A 136 -6.27 -11.83 -23.87
CA LYS A 136 -6.22 -10.41 -24.21
C LYS A 136 -7.64 -9.89 -24.36
N VAL A 137 -7.98 -8.78 -23.73
CA VAL A 137 -9.21 -8.06 -24.10
C VAL A 137 -8.92 -6.57 -24.34
N ARG A 138 -9.87 -5.81 -24.87
CA ARG A 138 -9.62 -4.47 -25.43
C ARG A 138 -10.69 -3.50 -24.95
N LEU A 139 -10.29 -2.45 -24.23
CA LEU A 139 -11.16 -1.33 -23.91
C LEU A 139 -11.08 -0.32 -25.07
N ILE A 140 -12.16 -0.16 -25.83
CA ILE A 140 -12.26 0.86 -26.88
C ILE A 140 -13.13 2.00 -26.34
N LYS A 141 -12.53 3.19 -26.29
CA LYS A 141 -13.26 4.45 -26.08
C LYS A 141 -13.76 4.93 -27.44
N ALA A 142 -15.07 5.18 -27.55
CA ALA A 142 -15.63 5.99 -28.63
C ALA A 142 -15.34 7.48 -28.38
#